data_AF-A0AAV2HKR2-F1
#
_entry.id   AF-A0AAV2HKR2-F1
#
_cell.length_a   1.000
_cell.length_b   1.000
_cell.length_c   1.000
_cell.angle_alpha   90.00
_cell.angle_beta   90.00
_cell.angle_gamma   90.00
#
_symmetry.space_group_name_H-M   'P 1'
#
loop_
_entity.id
_entity.type
_entity.pdbx_description
1 polymer ?
#
loop_
_entity_poly.entity_id
_entity_poly.type
_entity_poly.pdbx_seq_one_letter_code
_entity_poly.pdbx_strand_id
1 'polypeptide(L)'
;IVSGQLQHEVPDIHNQTLDGLNFVWNDFKRQGYATMFAEDEPHLGVFNLRLGGFDQIPTDHYMRYFWQAQRESHLRQACSEQFCTGPTPNHQYLFQYLDDFFLKYRNISRFAVGFSGELSHDEVNPSQYLDSDLLNFFRRLRRKGQLKDTAVIVFSDHGSRRGKVRMTLQGKIEERLPFLAIYLPEDFRKKHSDLYRNVVMNAARLTSPFDVHETLLDLLDFIELSYFLFLQVSTSRRGISLLRAIPANRTCAEAGIETHWSV
;
A
#
# COMPACT_ATOMS: atom_id res chain seq x y z
N ILE A 1 -6.58 3.59 -1.10
CA ILE A 1 -5.58 4.08 -0.11
C ILE A 1 -4.89 5.34 -0.61
N VAL A 2 -4.08 5.29 -1.67
CA VAL A 2 -3.21 6.43 -2.03
C VAL A 2 -3.90 7.65 -2.63
N SER A 3 -5.09 7.51 -3.21
CA SER A 3 -5.91 8.63 -3.69
C SER A 3 -6.92 9.14 -2.66
N GLY A 4 -7.24 8.33 -1.64
CA GLY A 4 -8.36 8.61 -0.74
C GLY A 4 -9.75 8.61 -1.39
N GLN A 5 -9.86 8.16 -2.65
CA GLN A 5 -11.06 8.26 -3.49
C GLN A 5 -11.52 6.89 -4.03
N LEU A 6 -12.83 6.74 -4.23
CA LEU A 6 -13.44 5.65 -4.99
C LEU A 6 -13.36 5.96 -6.49
N GLN A 7 -13.34 4.91 -7.29
CA GLN A 7 -13.27 5.03 -8.74
C GLN A 7 -14.43 5.86 -9.33
N HIS A 8 -15.66 5.69 -8.82
CA HIS A 8 -16.83 6.41 -9.31
C HIS A 8 -16.91 7.87 -8.86
N GLU A 9 -16.05 8.30 -7.93
CA GLU A 9 -15.97 9.69 -7.49
C GLU A 9 -15.07 10.53 -8.40
N VAL A 10 -14.31 9.89 -9.28
CA VAL A 10 -13.45 10.55 -10.25
C VAL A 10 -14.18 10.60 -11.60
N PRO A 11 -14.60 11.79 -12.06
CA PRO A 11 -15.25 11.93 -13.37
C PRO A 11 -14.35 11.42 -14.49
N ASP A 12 -14.93 10.70 -15.46
CA ASP A 12 -14.26 10.23 -16.66
C ASP A 12 -12.96 9.44 -16.44
N ILE A 13 -12.79 8.78 -15.28
CA ILE A 13 -11.55 8.09 -14.88
C ILE A 13 -11.04 7.04 -15.88
N HIS A 14 -11.92 6.50 -16.72
CA HIS A 14 -11.56 5.52 -17.76
C HIS A 14 -11.02 6.15 -19.05
N ASN A 15 -11.31 7.43 -19.29
CA ASN A 15 -10.98 8.13 -20.53
C ASN A 15 -9.91 9.21 -20.33
N GLN A 16 -9.29 9.26 -19.15
CA GLN A 16 -8.25 10.23 -18.82
C GLN A 16 -7.08 9.55 -18.09
N THR A 17 -5.95 10.25 -18.09
CA THR A 17 -4.82 9.88 -17.23
C THR A 17 -5.07 10.34 -15.80
N LEU A 18 -4.32 9.77 -14.87
CA LEU A 18 -4.44 10.04 -13.44
C LEU A 18 -3.58 11.22 -12.99
N ASP A 19 -2.90 11.91 -13.92
CA ASP A 19 -1.99 13.04 -13.62
C ASP A 19 -2.71 14.22 -12.94
N GLY A 20 -4.01 14.39 -13.19
CA GLY A 20 -4.84 15.42 -12.57
C GLY A 20 -5.26 15.12 -11.12
N LEU A 21 -5.01 13.91 -10.61
CA LEU A 21 -5.42 13.52 -9.26
C LEU A 21 -4.33 13.83 -8.23
N ASN A 22 -4.75 14.29 -7.05
CA ASN A 22 -3.85 14.42 -5.92
C ASN A 22 -3.75 13.10 -5.15
N PHE A 23 -2.66 12.37 -5.36
CA PHE A 23 -2.31 11.22 -4.54
C PHE A 23 -1.50 11.65 -3.32
N VAL A 24 -1.55 10.85 -2.26
CA VAL A 24 -0.84 11.12 -0.99
C VAL A 24 0.67 11.30 -1.18
N TRP A 25 1.30 10.61 -2.15
CA TRP A 25 2.72 10.84 -2.44
C TRP A 25 3.00 12.26 -2.95
N ASN A 26 2.04 12.95 -3.56
CA ASN A 26 2.18 14.36 -3.95
C ASN A 26 2.28 15.25 -2.71
N ASP A 27 1.50 14.97 -1.66
CA ASP A 27 1.56 15.65 -0.36
C ASP A 27 2.92 15.42 0.31
N PHE A 28 3.37 14.17 0.37
CA PHE A 28 4.70 13.82 0.89
C PHE A 28 5.82 14.53 0.09
N LYS A 29 5.72 14.57 -1.24
CA LYS A 29 6.67 15.26 -2.11
C LYS A 29 6.73 16.77 -1.81
N ARG A 30 5.58 17.42 -1.62
CA ARG A 30 5.49 18.85 -1.24
C ARG A 30 6.19 19.14 0.09
N GLN A 31 6.17 18.19 1.03
CA GLN A 31 6.88 18.29 2.31
C GLN A 31 8.37 17.87 2.22
N GLY A 32 8.92 17.72 1.01
CA GLY A 32 10.34 17.44 0.80
C GLY A 32 10.74 15.97 0.93
N TYR A 33 9.79 15.04 0.97
CA TYR A 33 10.12 13.61 0.95
C TYR A 33 10.57 13.19 -0.45
N ALA A 34 11.53 12.27 -0.50
CA ALA A 34 11.76 11.46 -1.69
C ALA A 34 10.59 10.47 -1.84
N THR A 35 10.04 10.32 -3.04
CA THR A 35 8.87 9.47 -3.28
C THR A 35 9.17 8.30 -4.23
N MET A 36 8.56 7.15 -3.95
CA MET A 36 8.64 5.97 -4.80
C MET A 36 7.28 5.32 -4.98
N PHE A 37 6.96 4.97 -6.22
CA PHE A 37 5.92 4.01 -6.56
C PHE A 37 6.52 2.90 -7.43
N ALA A 38 6.53 1.68 -6.91
CA ALA A 38 7.14 0.52 -7.56
C ALA A 38 6.16 -0.64 -7.59
N GLU A 39 5.79 -1.10 -8.78
CA GLU A 39 4.98 -2.28 -9.00
C GLU A 39 5.67 -3.26 -9.95
N ASP A 40 5.36 -4.55 -9.86
CA ASP A 40 6.02 -5.62 -10.63
C ASP A 40 5.28 -6.03 -11.92
N GLU A 41 4.07 -5.51 -12.15
CA GLU A 41 3.21 -5.92 -13.26
C GLU A 41 2.67 -4.72 -14.07
N PRO A 42 3.38 -4.21 -15.10
CA PRO A 42 3.06 -2.94 -15.76
C PRO A 42 1.75 -2.92 -16.59
N HIS A 43 1.17 -4.09 -16.90
CA HIS A 43 -0.10 -4.23 -17.64
C HIS A 43 -1.28 -4.60 -16.73
N LEU A 44 -1.01 -5.29 -15.62
CA LEU A 44 -2.02 -5.61 -14.59
C LEU A 44 -1.96 -4.63 -13.41
N GLY A 45 -1.10 -3.62 -13.52
CA GLY A 45 -0.79 -2.66 -12.48
C GLY A 45 -2.02 -1.90 -11.99
N VAL A 46 -1.93 -1.44 -10.75
CA VAL A 46 -3.04 -0.84 -9.98
C VAL A 46 -3.69 0.31 -10.76
N PHE A 47 -2.89 1.05 -11.51
CA PHE A 47 -3.30 2.23 -12.26
C PHE A 47 -3.33 2.04 -13.78
N ASN A 48 -3.04 0.84 -14.29
CA ASN A 48 -2.89 0.60 -15.74
C ASN A 48 -3.82 -0.48 -16.30
N LEU A 49 -4.38 -1.38 -15.48
CA LEU A 49 -5.24 -2.45 -16.00
C LEU A 49 -6.58 -1.95 -16.57
N ARG A 50 -7.20 -0.97 -15.91
CA ARG A 50 -8.54 -0.43 -16.27
C ARG A 50 -8.59 1.10 -16.37
N LEU A 51 -7.45 1.75 -16.19
CA LEU A 51 -7.31 3.20 -16.10
C LEU A 51 -6.20 3.65 -17.05
N GLY A 52 -6.18 4.95 -17.40
CA GLY A 52 -5.21 5.52 -18.33
C GLY A 52 -3.76 5.56 -17.81
N GLY A 53 -3.51 5.20 -16.55
CA GLY A 53 -2.18 5.33 -15.95
C GLY A 53 -1.77 6.79 -15.80
N PHE A 54 -0.49 7.06 -16.03
CA PHE A 54 0.11 8.39 -15.90
C PHE A 54 0.90 8.72 -17.16
N ASP A 55 0.71 9.92 -17.71
CA ASP A 55 1.55 10.46 -18.77
C ASP A 55 2.85 11.04 -18.19
N GLN A 56 2.79 11.61 -16.99
CA GLN A 56 3.95 12.10 -16.26
C GLN A 56 4.41 11.07 -15.24
N ILE A 57 5.70 11.10 -14.89
CA ILE A 57 6.25 10.22 -13.87
C ILE A 57 5.65 10.64 -12.51
N PRO A 58 4.87 9.79 -11.80
CA PRO A 58 4.07 10.22 -10.65
C PRO A 58 4.88 10.40 -9.35
N THR A 59 6.11 9.88 -9.30
CA THR A 59 6.99 9.92 -8.12
C THR A 59 8.46 10.06 -8.56
N ASP A 60 9.38 10.38 -7.64
CA ASP A 60 10.81 10.46 -7.98
C ASP A 60 11.39 9.13 -8.50
N HIS A 61 10.79 8.01 -8.07
CA HIS A 61 11.20 6.66 -8.40
C HIS A 61 10.01 5.84 -8.87
N TYR A 62 9.94 5.58 -10.18
CA TYR A 62 8.83 4.87 -10.81
C TYR A 62 9.30 3.60 -11.54
N MET A 63 9.04 2.43 -10.95
CA MET A 63 9.60 1.15 -11.43
C MET A 63 9.01 0.66 -12.76
N ARG A 64 7.88 1.22 -13.20
CA ARG A 64 7.12 0.69 -14.34
C ARG A 64 7.94 0.59 -15.63
N TYR A 65 8.76 1.59 -15.95
CA TYR A 65 9.59 1.59 -17.16
C TYR A 65 10.61 0.45 -17.18
N PHE A 66 11.17 0.10 -16.02
CA PHE A 66 12.06 -1.06 -15.89
C PHE A 66 11.33 -2.34 -16.30
N TRP A 67 10.12 -2.57 -15.80
CA TRP A 67 9.35 -3.77 -16.13
C TRP A 67 8.87 -3.82 -17.58
N GLN A 68 8.55 -2.69 -18.19
CA GLN A 68 8.25 -2.66 -19.63
C GLN A 68 9.45 -3.10 -20.47
N ALA A 69 10.62 -2.49 -20.24
CA ALA A 69 11.84 -2.85 -20.94
C ALA A 69 12.26 -4.30 -20.66
N GLN A 70 12.11 -4.75 -19.42
CA GLN A 70 12.42 -6.11 -19.01
C GLN A 70 11.52 -7.13 -19.73
N ARG A 71 10.21 -6.87 -19.85
CA ARG A 71 9.26 -7.75 -20.56
C ARG A 71 9.57 -7.91 -22.05
N GLU A 72 10.06 -6.84 -22.66
CA GLU A 72 10.46 -6.83 -24.07
C GLU A 72 11.86 -7.43 -24.30
N SER A 73 12.61 -7.71 -23.22
CA SER A 73 13.96 -8.24 -23.33
C SER A 73 14.00 -9.70 -23.79
N HIS A 74 15.03 -10.04 -24.58
CA HIS A 74 15.30 -11.43 -24.95
C HIS A 74 15.49 -12.34 -23.73
N LEU A 75 16.12 -11.83 -22.66
CA LEU A 75 16.29 -12.55 -21.40
C LEU A 75 14.94 -13.04 -20.86
N ARG A 76 13.94 -12.17 -20.83
CA ARG A 76 12.60 -12.52 -20.34
C ARG A 76 11.84 -13.44 -21.29
N GLN A 77 11.91 -13.18 -22.58
CA GLN A 77 11.10 -13.90 -23.58
C GLN A 77 11.62 -15.29 -23.91
N ALA A 78 12.94 -15.49 -23.89
CA ALA A 78 13.57 -16.73 -24.36
C ALA A 78 14.39 -17.48 -23.30
N CYS A 79 14.74 -16.82 -22.18
CA CYS A 79 15.72 -17.35 -21.23
C CYS A 79 15.23 -17.32 -19.77
N SER A 80 13.93 -17.18 -19.54
CA SER A 80 13.36 -17.08 -18.18
C SER A 80 12.17 -18.00 -17.99
N GLU A 81 12.12 -18.62 -16.81
CA GLU A 81 10.95 -19.36 -16.34
C GLU A 81 9.85 -18.42 -15.85
N GLN A 82 8.68 -18.98 -15.54
CA GLN A 82 7.60 -18.24 -14.89
C GLN A 82 8.10 -17.59 -13.58
N PHE A 83 7.73 -16.33 -13.34
CA PHE A 83 8.11 -15.53 -12.16
C PHE A 83 9.60 -15.20 -12.03
N CYS A 84 10.40 -15.42 -13.07
CA CYS A 84 11.84 -15.15 -13.07
C CYS A 84 12.26 -14.25 -14.22
N THR A 85 13.42 -13.61 -14.04
CA THR A 85 14.21 -12.93 -15.07
C THR A 85 15.61 -13.51 -15.04
N GLY A 86 15.92 -14.37 -16.02
CA GLY A 86 17.09 -15.24 -15.96
C GLY A 86 17.07 -16.07 -14.67
N PRO A 87 18.13 -16.04 -13.85
CA PRO A 87 18.18 -16.80 -12.59
C PRO A 87 17.49 -16.09 -11.40
N THR A 88 16.98 -14.87 -11.58
CA THR A 88 16.50 -14.04 -10.46
C THR A 88 14.97 -14.07 -10.38
N PRO A 89 14.37 -14.43 -9.24
CA PRO A 89 12.93 -14.27 -9.04
C PRO A 89 12.50 -12.80 -9.11
N ASN A 90 11.41 -12.51 -9.82
CA ASN A 90 11.00 -11.15 -10.16
C ASN A 90 10.71 -10.27 -8.94
N HIS A 91 10.10 -10.83 -7.89
CA HIS A 91 9.83 -10.10 -6.64
C HIS A 91 11.09 -9.58 -5.95
N GLN A 92 12.25 -10.20 -6.18
CA GLN A 92 13.50 -9.72 -5.60
C GLN A 92 13.95 -8.37 -6.17
N TYR A 93 13.61 -8.06 -7.42
CA TYR A 93 13.91 -6.74 -7.99
C TYR A 93 13.14 -5.63 -7.27
N LEU A 94 11.88 -5.87 -6.89
CA LEU A 94 11.09 -4.91 -6.10
C LEU A 94 11.72 -4.71 -4.71
N PHE A 95 12.08 -5.79 -4.03
CA PHE A 95 12.74 -5.70 -2.71
C PHE A 95 14.10 -5.01 -2.78
N GLN A 96 14.88 -5.29 -3.81
CA GLN A 96 16.17 -4.62 -4.04
C GLN A 96 15.98 -3.13 -4.31
N TYR A 97 15.01 -2.75 -5.14
CA TYR A 97 14.76 -1.35 -5.45
C TYR A 97 14.32 -0.56 -4.20
N LEU A 98 13.46 -1.14 -3.36
CA LEU A 98 13.12 -0.59 -2.05
C LEU A 98 14.34 -0.48 -1.13
N ASP A 99 15.17 -1.54 -1.03
CA ASP A 99 16.40 -1.55 -0.22
C ASP A 99 17.35 -0.41 -0.66
N ASP A 100 17.55 -0.23 -1.97
CA ASP A 100 18.43 0.79 -2.55
C ASP A 100 17.88 2.21 -2.36
N PHE A 101 16.57 2.39 -2.49
CA PHE A 101 15.91 3.67 -2.22
C PHE A 101 16.09 4.10 -0.76
N PHE A 102 15.84 3.19 0.19
CA PHE A 102 16.03 3.50 1.61
C PHE A 102 17.49 3.77 1.96
N LEU A 103 18.44 3.14 1.26
CA LEU A 103 19.87 3.42 1.43
C LEU A 103 20.27 4.78 0.85
N LYS A 104 19.83 5.07 -0.38
CA LYS A 104 20.16 6.31 -1.10
C LYS A 104 19.63 7.55 -0.37
N TYR A 105 18.41 7.48 0.13
CA TYR A 105 17.73 8.58 0.82
C TYR A 105 17.83 8.48 2.34
N ARG A 106 18.92 7.92 2.88
CA ARG A 106 19.09 7.75 4.35
C ARG A 106 19.04 9.04 5.18
N ASN A 107 19.32 10.18 4.56
CA ASN A 107 19.37 11.50 5.20
C ASN A 107 18.20 12.41 4.78
N ILE A 108 17.21 11.86 4.06
CA ILE A 108 16.04 12.60 3.57
C ILE A 108 14.81 11.79 3.97
N SER A 109 13.70 12.44 4.30
CA SER A 109 12.44 11.74 4.56
C SER A 109 11.95 11.00 3.31
N ARG A 110 11.33 9.84 3.49
CA ARG A 110 11.01 8.90 2.39
C ARG A 110 9.56 8.46 2.47
N PHE A 111 8.89 8.41 1.32
CA PHE A 111 7.59 7.78 1.17
C PHE A 111 7.65 6.79 0.01
N ALA A 112 7.42 5.51 0.27
CA ALA A 112 7.51 4.47 -0.74
C ALA A 112 6.27 3.57 -0.70
N VAL A 113 5.73 3.30 -1.90
CA VAL A 113 4.70 2.30 -2.12
C VAL A 113 5.28 1.24 -3.04
N GLY A 114 5.51 0.04 -2.50
CA GLY A 114 5.83 -1.16 -3.25
C GLY A 114 4.57 -2.02 -3.40
N PHE A 115 4.26 -2.47 -4.61
CA PHE A 115 3.09 -3.29 -4.91
C PHE A 115 3.50 -4.54 -5.69
N SER A 116 3.28 -5.73 -5.13
CA SER A 116 3.59 -7.00 -5.79
C SER A 116 2.30 -7.72 -6.16
N GLY A 117 2.11 -7.94 -7.46
CA GLY A 117 0.94 -8.61 -8.03
C GLY A 117 1.26 -9.92 -8.72
N GLU A 118 2.45 -10.10 -9.30
CA GLU A 118 2.77 -11.24 -10.20
C GLU A 118 2.47 -12.61 -9.54
N LEU A 119 2.84 -12.77 -8.26
CA LEU A 119 2.73 -14.04 -7.54
C LEU A 119 1.36 -14.31 -6.90
N SER A 120 0.47 -13.31 -6.87
CA SER A 120 -0.81 -13.39 -6.15
C SER A 120 -2.02 -13.14 -7.05
N HIS A 121 -1.83 -12.64 -8.27
CA HIS A 121 -2.93 -12.18 -9.10
C HIS A 121 -3.88 -13.31 -9.54
N ASP A 122 -3.35 -14.43 -10.02
CA ASP A 122 -4.15 -15.48 -10.68
C ASP A 122 -4.48 -16.68 -9.78
N GLU A 123 -3.57 -17.06 -8.90
CA GLU A 123 -3.69 -18.18 -7.96
C GLU A 123 -3.03 -17.81 -6.63
N VAL A 124 -3.49 -18.41 -5.53
CA VAL A 124 -2.97 -18.10 -4.18
C VAL A 124 -1.62 -18.77 -3.89
N ASN A 125 -1.36 -19.93 -4.50
CA ASN A 125 -0.21 -20.76 -4.14
C ASN A 125 1.17 -20.13 -4.43
N PRO A 126 1.41 -19.42 -5.55
CA PRO A 126 2.73 -18.84 -5.82
C PRO A 126 3.12 -17.75 -4.82
N SER A 127 2.18 -17.17 -4.08
CA SER A 127 2.46 -16.20 -3.00
C SER A 127 3.37 -16.78 -1.91
N GLN A 128 3.44 -18.11 -1.75
CA GLN A 128 4.36 -18.75 -0.81
C GLN A 128 5.84 -18.46 -1.11
N TYR A 129 6.19 -18.17 -2.38
CA TYR A 129 7.56 -17.82 -2.76
C TYR A 129 8.03 -16.50 -2.15
N LEU A 130 7.09 -15.64 -1.73
CA LEU A 130 7.41 -14.38 -1.06
C LEU A 130 7.79 -14.56 0.42
N ASP A 131 7.32 -15.62 1.10
CA ASP A 131 7.29 -15.67 2.57
C ASP A 131 8.68 -15.47 3.21
N SER A 132 9.63 -16.34 2.83
CA SER A 132 11.00 -16.28 3.37
C SER A 132 11.75 -15.02 2.95
N ASP A 133 11.52 -14.54 1.73
CA ASP A 133 12.20 -13.36 1.18
C ASP A 133 11.67 -12.05 1.78
N LEU A 134 10.35 -11.96 2.04
CA LEU A 134 9.70 -10.84 2.69
C LEU A 134 10.15 -10.75 4.17
N LEU A 135 10.21 -11.88 4.87
CA LEU A 135 10.77 -11.95 6.22
C LEU A 135 12.23 -11.47 6.23
N ASN A 136 13.04 -11.93 5.27
CA ASN A 136 14.43 -11.52 5.16
C ASN A 136 14.58 -10.04 4.80
N PHE A 137 13.70 -9.49 3.97
CA PHE A 137 13.63 -8.06 3.68
C PHE A 137 13.39 -7.23 4.95
N PHE A 138 12.36 -7.55 5.75
CA PHE A 138 12.12 -6.83 7.00
C PHE A 138 13.26 -7.01 8.03
N ARG A 139 13.86 -8.20 8.11
CA ARG A 139 15.06 -8.43 8.93
C ARG A 139 16.24 -7.57 8.47
N ARG A 140 16.43 -7.37 7.15
CA ARG A 140 17.46 -6.46 6.61
C ARG A 140 17.17 -5.02 7.01
N LEU A 141 15.96 -4.52 6.79
CA LEU A 141 15.57 -3.15 7.18
C LEU A 141 15.83 -2.91 8.68
N ARG A 142 15.43 -3.86 9.53
CA ARG A 142 15.66 -3.79 10.99
C ARG A 142 17.15 -3.73 11.33
N ARG A 143 17.97 -4.63 10.77
CA ARG A 143 19.42 -4.68 11.04
C ARG A 143 20.15 -3.43 10.56
N LYS A 144 19.73 -2.86 9.43
CA LYS A 144 20.28 -1.60 8.88
C LYS A 144 19.79 -0.36 9.66
N GLY A 145 18.94 -0.53 10.67
CA GLY A 145 18.37 0.58 11.45
C GLY A 145 17.31 1.39 10.70
N GLN A 146 16.86 0.93 9.53
CA GLN A 146 15.88 1.63 8.68
C GLN A 146 14.46 1.59 9.27
N LEU A 147 14.19 0.76 10.28
CA LEU A 147 12.91 0.72 11.00
C LEU A 147 12.85 1.57 12.28
N LYS A 148 13.89 2.37 12.56
CA LYS A 148 13.97 3.21 13.78
C LYS A 148 13.05 4.44 13.71
N ASP A 149 12.78 4.91 12.51
CA ASP A 149 12.03 6.14 12.22
C ASP A 149 11.02 5.94 11.08
N THR A 150 10.75 4.68 10.70
CA THR A 150 9.88 4.33 9.56
C THR A 150 8.65 3.57 10.04
N ALA A 151 7.46 4.12 9.77
CA ALA A 151 6.21 3.37 9.82
C ALA A 151 6.11 2.45 8.59
N VAL A 152 5.71 1.20 8.79
CA VAL A 152 5.55 0.21 7.72
C VAL A 152 4.10 -0.27 7.73
N ILE A 153 3.47 -0.23 6.57
CA ILE A 153 2.12 -0.75 6.35
C ILE A 153 2.23 -1.86 5.29
N VAL A 154 1.85 -3.07 5.67
CA VAL A 154 1.73 -4.21 4.75
C VAL A 154 0.25 -4.46 4.55
N PHE A 155 -0.20 -4.44 3.31
CA PHE A 155 -1.62 -4.56 2.98
C PHE A 155 -1.84 -5.36 1.70
N SER A 156 -3.06 -5.87 1.52
CA SER A 156 -3.56 -6.31 0.21
C SER A 156 -4.68 -5.39 -0.26
N ASP A 157 -4.83 -5.24 -1.57
CA ASP A 157 -5.91 -4.44 -2.18
C ASP A 157 -7.26 -5.15 -2.15
N HIS A 158 -7.25 -6.48 -2.16
CA HIS A 158 -8.38 -7.38 -1.94
C HIS A 158 -7.89 -8.73 -1.37
N GLY A 159 -8.80 -9.64 -1.03
CA GLY A 159 -8.46 -11.05 -0.79
C GLY A 159 -8.43 -11.88 -2.08
N SER A 160 -8.47 -13.21 -2.00
CA SER A 160 -8.35 -14.05 -3.20
C SER A 160 -9.56 -13.93 -4.15
N ARG A 161 -9.43 -13.12 -5.21
CA ARG A 161 -10.48 -12.90 -6.24
C ARG A 161 -10.37 -13.79 -7.48
N ARG A 162 -9.31 -14.60 -7.58
CA ARG A 162 -9.03 -15.52 -8.71
C ARG A 162 -8.81 -16.95 -8.20
N GLY A 163 -8.60 -17.87 -9.14
CA GLY A 163 -8.31 -19.27 -8.87
C GLY A 163 -9.51 -20.07 -8.36
N LYS A 164 -9.29 -21.38 -8.15
CA LYS A 164 -10.34 -22.32 -7.71
C LYS A 164 -10.87 -22.00 -6.31
N VAL A 165 -10.01 -21.44 -5.44
CA VAL A 165 -10.37 -21.08 -4.06
C VAL A 165 -11.55 -20.10 -4.02
N ARG A 166 -11.59 -19.13 -4.95
CA ARG A 166 -12.66 -18.13 -5.06
C ARG A 166 -14.07 -18.74 -5.27
N MET A 167 -14.15 -19.97 -5.81
CA MET A 167 -15.43 -20.65 -6.04
C MET A 167 -16.03 -21.27 -4.76
N THR A 168 -15.23 -21.44 -3.71
CA THR A 168 -15.67 -21.97 -2.42
C THR A 168 -16.41 -20.91 -1.60
N LEU A 169 -17.16 -21.33 -0.57
CA LEU A 169 -17.78 -20.41 0.38
C LEU A 169 -16.72 -19.57 1.12
N GLN A 170 -15.63 -20.22 1.54
CA GLN A 170 -14.51 -19.57 2.22
C GLN A 170 -13.88 -18.50 1.32
N GLY A 171 -13.57 -18.82 0.07
CA GLY A 171 -12.98 -17.85 -0.87
C GLY A 171 -13.87 -16.64 -1.18
N LYS A 172 -15.21 -16.80 -1.16
CA LYS A 172 -16.15 -15.67 -1.29
C LYS A 172 -16.10 -14.72 -0.10
N ILE A 173 -15.83 -15.24 1.10
CA ILE A 173 -15.65 -14.44 2.31
C ILE A 173 -14.28 -13.77 2.28
N GLU A 174 -13.23 -14.54 2.01
CA GLU A 174 -11.85 -14.06 1.98
C GLU A 174 -11.61 -12.98 0.93
N GLU A 175 -12.24 -13.05 -0.25
CA GLU A 175 -12.17 -11.99 -1.28
C GLU A 175 -12.42 -10.59 -0.71
N ARG A 176 -13.32 -10.49 0.29
CA ARG A 176 -13.77 -9.24 0.89
C ARG A 176 -13.01 -8.86 2.16
N LEU A 177 -12.04 -9.69 2.56
CA LEU A 177 -11.23 -9.52 3.77
C LEU A 177 -9.76 -9.30 3.37
N PRO A 178 -9.41 -8.10 2.87
CA PRO A 178 -8.01 -7.76 2.59
C PRO A 178 -7.17 -7.76 3.87
N PHE A 179 -5.89 -8.09 3.73
CA PHE A 179 -4.93 -8.07 4.81
C PHE A 179 -4.47 -6.66 5.13
N LEU A 180 -4.25 -6.36 6.42
CA LEU A 180 -3.61 -5.13 6.89
C LEU A 180 -2.77 -5.42 8.14
N ALA A 181 -1.49 -5.05 8.09
CA ALA A 181 -0.60 -5.03 9.24
C ALA A 181 0.18 -3.72 9.28
N ILE A 182 0.34 -3.16 10.48
CA ILE A 182 1.00 -1.88 10.70
C ILE A 182 2.09 -2.07 11.75
N TYR A 183 3.29 -1.63 11.40
CA TYR A 183 4.41 -1.48 12.31
C TYR A 183 4.70 0.01 12.49
N LEU A 184 4.74 0.46 13.75
CA LEU A 184 5.20 1.79 14.13
C LEU A 184 6.53 1.68 14.89
N PRO A 185 7.48 2.60 14.66
CA PRO A 185 8.77 2.57 15.34
C PRO A 185 8.65 2.51 16.87
N GLU A 186 9.63 1.88 17.53
CA GLU A 186 9.61 1.74 18.99
C GLU A 186 9.55 3.08 19.72
N ASP A 187 10.32 4.07 19.27
CA ASP A 187 10.32 5.41 19.86
C ASP A 187 8.97 6.11 19.67
N PHE A 188 8.29 5.89 18.54
CA PHE A 188 6.94 6.39 18.32
C PHE A 188 5.96 5.78 19.33
N ARG A 189 6.00 4.46 19.49
CA ARG A 189 5.11 3.74 20.43
C ARG A 189 5.31 4.17 21.88
N LYS A 190 6.55 4.51 22.25
CA LYS A 190 6.89 5.02 23.59
C LYS A 190 6.46 6.47 23.79
N LYS A 191 6.77 7.36 22.83
CA LYS A 191 6.47 8.80 22.94
C LYS A 191 4.99 9.13 22.74
N HIS A 192 4.28 8.33 21.94
CA HIS A 192 2.89 8.52 21.58
C HIS A 192 2.06 7.29 21.94
N SER A 193 2.16 6.85 23.19
CA SER A 193 1.52 5.63 23.69
C SER A 193 0.00 5.63 23.52
N ASP A 194 -0.64 6.79 23.63
CA ASP A 194 -2.09 6.92 23.45
C ASP A 194 -2.51 6.66 22.00
N LEU A 195 -1.75 7.19 21.03
CA LEU A 195 -1.99 6.92 19.60
C LEU A 195 -1.75 5.44 19.28
N TYR A 196 -0.67 4.87 19.80
CA TYR A 196 -0.40 3.45 19.61
C TYR A 196 -1.47 2.55 20.24
N ARG A 197 -2.01 2.92 21.40
CA ARG A 197 -3.14 2.21 22.02
C ARG A 197 -4.38 2.22 21.12
N ASN A 198 -4.64 3.33 20.43
CA ASN A 198 -5.73 3.40 19.46
C ASN A 198 -5.50 2.43 18.29
N VAL A 199 -4.29 2.37 17.72
CA VAL A 199 -3.96 1.42 16.66
C VAL A 199 -4.20 -0.02 17.10
N VAL A 200 -3.75 -0.39 18.30
CA VAL A 200 -3.95 -1.74 18.86
C VAL A 200 -5.44 -2.05 19.08
N MET A 201 -6.21 -1.10 19.61
CA MET A 201 -7.65 -1.25 19.79
C MET A 201 -8.39 -1.37 18.45
N ASN A 202 -7.98 -0.60 17.45
CA ASN A 202 -8.60 -0.57 16.13
C ASN A 202 -8.42 -1.88 15.35
N ALA A 203 -7.46 -2.73 15.72
CA ALA A 203 -7.31 -4.07 15.15
C ALA A 203 -8.55 -4.97 15.36
N ALA A 204 -9.41 -4.63 16.33
CA ALA A 204 -10.68 -5.30 16.59
C ALA A 204 -11.91 -4.45 16.20
N ARG A 205 -11.72 -3.45 15.31
CA ARG A 205 -12.77 -2.54 14.83
C ARG A 205 -12.97 -2.69 13.32
N LEU A 206 -14.12 -2.24 12.84
CA LEU A 206 -14.38 -2.12 11.41
C LEU A 206 -13.55 -0.98 10.82
N THR A 207 -12.51 -1.34 10.07
CA THR A 207 -11.63 -0.41 9.35
C THR A 207 -11.85 -0.49 7.84
N SER A 208 -11.47 0.55 7.12
CA SER A 208 -11.47 0.58 5.66
C SER A 208 -10.17 1.18 5.10
N PRO A 209 -9.88 1.01 3.79
CA PRO A 209 -8.74 1.65 3.13
C PRO A 209 -8.71 3.20 3.26
N PHE A 210 -9.83 3.85 3.58
CA PHE A 210 -9.89 5.28 3.85
C PHE A 210 -9.25 5.65 5.19
N ASP A 211 -9.36 4.77 6.19
CA ASP A 211 -8.71 4.98 7.49
C ASP A 211 -7.18 4.97 7.34
N VAL A 212 -6.66 4.09 6.48
CA VAL A 212 -5.23 4.06 6.13
C VAL A 212 -4.82 5.33 5.41
N HIS A 213 -5.65 5.85 4.48
CA HIS A 213 -5.39 7.13 3.82
C HIS A 213 -5.28 8.29 4.82
N GLU A 214 -6.26 8.43 5.71
CA GLU A 214 -6.23 9.46 6.76
C GLU A 214 -5.03 9.27 7.70
N THR A 215 -4.64 8.02 7.99
CA THR A 215 -3.43 7.73 8.78
C THR A 215 -2.16 8.23 8.10
N LEU A 216 -2.05 8.09 6.77
CA LEU A 216 -0.90 8.59 6.03
C LEU A 216 -0.82 10.12 6.05
N LEU A 217 -1.95 10.80 5.91
CA LEU A 217 -2.02 12.27 6.01
C LEU A 217 -1.66 12.75 7.40
N ASP A 218 -2.17 12.09 8.43
CA ASP A 218 -1.84 12.33 9.84
C ASP A 218 -0.34 12.13 10.14
N LEU A 219 0.28 11.10 9.55
CA LEU A 219 1.72 10.85 9.72
C LEU A 219 2.58 11.89 8.98
N LEU A 220 2.07 12.45 7.89
CA LEU A 220 2.72 13.54 7.16
C LEU A 220 2.71 14.84 7.96
N ASP A 221 1.56 15.18 8.55
CA ASP A 221 1.36 16.41 9.31
C ASP A 221 1.20 16.13 10.82
N PHE A 222 2.22 15.48 11.37
CA PHE A 222 2.17 15.00 12.75
C PHE A 222 2.14 16.13 13.80
N ILE A 223 2.56 17.35 13.44
CA ILE A 223 2.60 18.51 14.34
C ILE A 223 1.17 18.93 14.74
N GLU A 224 0.23 18.93 13.79
CA GLU A 224 -1.18 19.25 14.04
C GLU A 224 -1.90 18.18 14.88
N LEU A 225 -1.47 16.92 14.79
CA LEU A 225 -2.10 15.78 15.50
C LEU A 225 -2.14 15.96 17.02
N SER A 226 -1.12 16.62 17.59
CA SER A 226 -1.06 16.96 19.01
C SER A 226 -2.09 18.01 19.44
N TYR A 227 -2.51 18.88 18.52
CA TYR A 227 -3.49 19.95 18.74
C TYR A 227 -4.92 19.46 18.50
N PHE A 228 -5.12 18.61 17.48
CA PHE A 228 -6.43 18.10 17.08
C PHE A 228 -6.92 16.87 17.84
N LEU A 229 -6.10 16.23 18.70
CA LEU A 229 -6.56 15.12 19.54
C LEU A 229 -7.75 15.49 20.44
N PHE A 230 -7.95 16.78 20.70
CA PHE A 230 -9.04 17.34 21.50
C PHE A 230 -10.27 17.78 20.69
N LEU A 231 -10.18 17.85 19.36
CA LEU A 231 -11.30 18.20 18.51
C LEU A 231 -11.97 16.90 18.06
N GLN A 232 -13.25 16.74 18.40
CA GLN A 232 -14.05 15.58 18.02
C GLN A 232 -13.86 15.29 16.53
N VAL A 233 -13.44 14.07 16.20
CA VAL A 233 -13.39 13.58 14.83
C VAL A 233 -14.78 13.79 14.25
N SER A 234 -14.89 14.67 13.26
CA SER A 234 -16.14 14.79 12.51
C SER A 234 -16.45 13.42 11.92
N THR A 235 -17.51 12.78 12.40
CA THR A 235 -18.06 11.54 11.84
C THR A 235 -18.57 11.73 10.40
N SER A 236 -18.53 12.96 9.87
CA SER A 236 -18.87 13.27 8.48
C SER A 236 -17.82 12.79 7.46
N ARG A 237 -16.63 12.37 7.89
CA ARG A 237 -15.61 11.82 6.98
C ARG A 237 -15.64 10.29 7.03
N ARG A 238 -15.74 9.66 5.85
CA ARG A 238 -15.74 8.20 5.71
C ARG A 238 -14.49 7.52 6.26
N GLY A 239 -13.36 8.24 6.29
CA GLY A 239 -12.09 7.77 6.84
C GLY A 239 -11.83 8.36 8.22
N ILE A 240 -11.35 7.53 9.13
CA ILE A 240 -10.87 7.91 10.46
C ILE A 240 -9.46 7.35 10.60
N SER A 241 -8.46 8.22 10.78
CA SER A 241 -7.07 7.78 11.01
C SER A 241 -7.00 6.73 12.12
N LEU A 242 -6.20 5.69 11.88
CA LEU A 242 -5.97 4.58 12.80
C LEU A 242 -5.21 5.01 14.06
N LEU A 243 -4.62 6.21 14.09
CA LEU A 243 -4.04 6.84 15.28
C LEU A 243 -5.12 7.36 16.25
N ARG A 244 -6.38 7.43 15.82
CA ARG A 244 -7.55 7.82 16.62
C ARG A 244 -8.43 6.60 16.89
N ALA A 245 -9.22 6.64 17.96
CA ALA A 245 -10.13 5.55 18.30
C ALA A 245 -11.28 5.44 17.29
N ILE A 246 -11.40 4.28 16.62
CA ILE A 246 -12.54 4.00 15.75
C ILE A 246 -13.75 3.54 16.61
N PRO A 247 -14.96 4.11 16.40
CA PRO A 247 -16.14 3.72 17.15
C PRO A 247 -16.45 2.23 17.08
N ALA A 248 -16.81 1.63 18.22
CA ALA A 248 -17.16 0.22 18.31
C ALA A 248 -18.41 -0.15 17.50
N ASN A 249 -19.30 0.80 17.31
CA ASN A 249 -20.57 0.68 16.60
C ASN A 249 -20.53 1.26 15.18
N ARG A 250 -19.33 1.53 14.62
CA ARG A 250 -19.19 2.03 13.24
C ARG A 250 -19.78 1.04 12.26
N THR A 251 -20.62 1.53 11.36
CA THR A 251 -21.28 0.76 10.31
C THR A 251 -20.46 0.74 9.01
N CYS A 252 -20.75 -0.21 8.13
CA CYS A 252 -20.14 -0.25 6.79
C CYS A 252 -20.39 1.03 5.99
N ALA A 253 -21.60 1.60 6.09
CA ALA A 253 -21.96 2.84 5.41
C ALA A 253 -21.10 4.02 5.88
N GLU A 254 -20.91 4.17 7.21
CA GLU A 254 -20.01 5.19 7.78
C GLU A 254 -18.55 4.96 7.38
N ALA A 255 -18.15 3.70 7.11
CA ALA A 255 -16.81 3.35 6.65
C ALA A 255 -16.60 3.52 5.14
N GLY A 256 -17.64 3.91 4.38
CA GLY A 256 -17.61 3.98 2.93
C GLY A 256 -17.52 2.61 2.25
N ILE A 257 -17.98 1.55 2.91
CA ILE A 257 -18.01 0.18 2.40
C ILE A 257 -19.41 -0.09 1.82
N GLU A 258 -19.49 -0.37 0.53
CA GLU A 258 -20.75 -0.73 -0.13
C GLU A 258 -21.29 -2.07 0.39
N THR A 259 -22.61 -2.25 0.36
CA THR A 259 -23.30 -3.42 0.92
C THR A 259 -22.81 -4.76 0.37
N HIS A 260 -22.34 -4.81 -0.88
CA HIS A 260 -21.78 -6.03 -1.47
C HIS A 260 -20.49 -6.48 -0.76
N TRP A 261 -19.72 -5.54 -0.21
CA TRP A 261 -18.42 -5.74 0.42
C TRP A 261 -18.51 -5.83 1.96
N SER A 262 -19.68 -5.59 2.54
CA SER A 262 -19.95 -5.85 3.96
C SER A 262 -19.92 -7.36 4.24
N VAL A 263 -19.10 -7.77 5.21
CA VAL A 263 -18.98 -9.17 5.67
C VAL A 263 -19.36 -9.26 7.14
#